data_AF-A0A7C7SXV1-F1
#
_entry.id   AF-A0A7C7SXV1-F1
#
_cell.length_a   1.000
_cell.length_b   1.000
_cell.length_c   1.000
_cell.angle_alpha   90.00
_cell.angle_beta   90.00
_cell.angle_gamma   90.00
#
_symmetry.space_group_name_H-M   'P 1'
#
loop_
_entity.id
_entity.type
_entity.pdbx_description
1 polymer ?
#
loop_
_entity_poly.entity_id
_entity_poly.type
_entity_poly.pdbx_seq_one_letter_code
_entity_poly.pdbx_strand_id
1 'polypeptide(L)'
;MKSRIEIIELTLRDNLNIHKLIIEDQGHLHKGHKAAKEGKMHLKISIVSNDFKDISPIQRHQKVYSVLGEFLKDELHALSLELKTIEELKII
;
A
#
# COMPACT_ATOMS: atom_id res chain seq x y z
N MET A 1 3.77 -19.42 9.79
CA MET A 1 4.27 -18.65 8.63
C MET A 1 3.45 -17.38 8.57
N LYS A 2 4.10 -16.21 8.48
CA LYS A 2 3.37 -14.94 8.31
C LYS A 2 2.84 -14.85 6.88
N SER A 3 1.63 -14.33 6.70
CA SER A 3 1.09 -14.10 5.37
C SER A 3 1.81 -12.93 4.69
N ARG A 4 1.74 -12.83 3.35
CA ARG A 4 2.33 -11.70 2.60
C ARG A 4 1.77 -10.35 3.08
N ILE A 5 0.46 -10.30 3.33
CA ILE A 5 -0.23 -9.12 3.83
C ILE A 5 0.27 -8.75 5.23
N GLU A 6 0.45 -9.73 6.12
CA GLU A 6 1.02 -9.48 7.46
C GLU A 6 2.44 -8.90 7.38
N ILE A 7 3.26 -9.38 6.45
CA ILE A 7 4.62 -8.87 6.29
C ILE A 7 4.61 -7.42 5.78
N ILE A 8 3.74 -7.12 4.81
CA ILE A 8 3.54 -5.75 4.31
C ILE A 8 3.05 -4.84 5.44
N GLU A 9 2.06 -5.29 6.22
CA GLU A 9 1.53 -4.52 7.34
C GLU A 9 2.62 -4.19 8.37
N LEU A 10 3.39 -5.20 8.80
CA LEU A 10 4.48 -5.00 9.76
C LEU A 10 5.54 -4.05 9.21
N THR A 11 5.96 -4.24 7.96
CA THR A 11 6.98 -3.41 7.31
C THR A 11 6.54 -1.94 7.24
N LEU A 12 5.28 -1.68 6.90
CA LEU A 12 4.72 -0.33 6.87
C LEU A 12 4.65 0.28 8.28
N ARG A 13 4.20 -0.48 9.28
CA ARG A 13 4.11 0.00 10.67
C ARG A 13 5.46 0.27 11.31
N ASP A 14 6.49 -0.49 10.96
CA ASP A 14 7.84 -0.32 11.51
C ASP A 14 8.57 0.90 10.93
N ASN A 15 8.18 1.34 9.72
CA ASN A 15 8.87 2.43 9.00
C ASN A 15 8.08 3.74 8.90
N LEU A 16 6.79 3.74 9.25
CA LEU A 16 5.91 4.91 9.15
C LEU A 16 5.10 5.10 10.42
N ASN A 17 4.84 6.36 10.78
CA ASN A 17 3.95 6.70 11.89
C ASN A 17 2.47 6.59 11.49
N ILE A 18 1.98 5.34 11.40
CA ILE A 18 0.65 5.02 10.88
C ILE A 18 -0.42 5.09 11.97
N HIS A 19 -1.42 5.93 11.73
CA HIS A 19 -2.64 6.04 12.53
C HIS A 19 -3.71 5.03 12.08
N LYS A 20 -3.81 4.80 10.77
CA LYS A 20 -4.76 3.84 10.18
C LYS A 20 -4.14 3.17 8.97
N LEU A 21 -4.23 1.84 8.91
CA LEU A 21 -3.78 1.02 7.79
C LEU A 21 -4.92 0.09 7.37
N ILE A 22 -5.24 0.10 6.08
CA ILE A 22 -6.14 -0.87 5.46
C ILE A 22 -5.41 -1.44 4.25
N ILE A 23 -5.37 -2.77 4.14
CA ILE A 23 -4.82 -3.48 3.00
C ILE A 23 -5.93 -4.37 2.43
N GLU A 24 -6.30 -4.14 1.18
CA GLU A 24 -7.32 -4.91 0.46
C GLU A 24 -6.68 -5.64 -0.72
N ASP A 25 -6.91 -6.95 -0.80
CA ASP A 25 -6.52 -7.75 -1.97
C ASP A 25 -7.60 -7.68 -3.04
N GLN A 26 -7.31 -6.92 -4.09
CA GLN A 26 -8.16 -6.71 -5.25
C GLN A 26 -7.86 -7.68 -6.40
N GLY A 27 -7.04 -8.73 -6.17
CA GLY A 27 -6.71 -9.74 -7.19
C GLY A 27 -7.91 -10.46 -7.80
N HIS A 28 -9.09 -10.41 -7.14
CA HIS A 28 -10.32 -11.05 -7.58
C HIS A 28 -11.08 -10.29 -8.68
N LEU A 29 -10.74 -9.03 -8.98
CA LEU A 29 -11.45 -8.24 -10.00
C LEU A 29 -11.24 -8.76 -11.44
N HIS A 30 -10.32 -9.71 -11.67
CA HIS A 30 -9.96 -10.18 -13.01
C HIS A 30 -10.40 -11.63 -13.31
N LYS A 31 -11.61 -12.05 -12.87
CA LYS A 31 -12.29 -13.21 -13.47
C LYS A 31 -12.67 -12.88 -14.93
N GLY A 32 -11.72 -12.93 -15.85
CA GLY A 32 -11.97 -12.79 -17.30
C GLY A 32 -10.87 -12.21 -18.18
N HIS A 33 -9.75 -11.70 -17.64
CA HIS A 33 -8.68 -11.08 -18.45
C HIS A 33 -7.34 -11.83 -18.35
N LYS A 34 -6.56 -11.82 -19.44
CA LYS A 34 -5.25 -12.50 -19.61
C LYS A 34 -4.23 -12.29 -18.48
N ALA A 35 -4.36 -11.26 -17.65
CA ALA A 35 -3.50 -10.98 -16.49
C ALA A 35 -3.69 -11.98 -15.32
N ALA A 36 -4.78 -12.74 -15.29
CA ALA A 36 -4.99 -13.81 -14.30
C ALA A 36 -3.99 -14.98 -14.42
N LYS A 37 -3.21 -15.05 -15.52
CA LYS A 37 -2.26 -16.14 -15.78
C LYS A 37 -0.92 -16.00 -15.05
N GLU A 38 -0.62 -14.86 -14.46
CA GLU A 38 0.70 -14.58 -13.92
C GLU A 38 0.78 -14.53 -12.38
N GLY A 39 -0.32 -14.79 -11.66
CA GLY A 39 -0.30 -14.92 -10.19
C GLY A 39 0.05 -13.63 -9.43
N LYS A 40 -0.05 -12.48 -10.09
CA LYS A 40 0.35 -11.18 -9.55
C LYS A 40 -0.76 -10.57 -8.70
N MET A 41 -0.41 -10.11 -7.50
CA MET A 41 -1.36 -9.51 -6.56
C MET A 41 -1.68 -8.06 -6.97
N HIS A 42 -2.96 -7.70 -6.91
CA HIS A 42 -3.42 -6.32 -7.01
C HIS A 42 -3.77 -5.85 -5.61
N LEU A 43 -2.92 -5.04 -4.99
CA LEU A 43 -3.16 -4.55 -3.64
C LEU A 43 -3.64 -3.10 -3.68
N LYS A 44 -4.69 -2.81 -2.90
CA LYS A 44 -5.04 -1.46 -2.51
C LYS A 44 -4.63 -1.25 -1.05
N ILE A 45 -3.79 -0.25 -0.80
CA ILE A 45 -3.35 0.11 0.54
C ILE A 45 -3.77 1.54 0.83
N SER A 46 -4.58 1.72 1.87
CA SER A 46 -4.97 3.03 2.37
C SER A 46 -4.26 3.28 3.70
N ILE A 47 -3.44 4.34 3.74
CA ILE A 47 -2.61 4.70 4.89
C ILE A 47 -2.96 6.11 5.35
N VAL A 48 -3.21 6.25 6.65
CA VAL A 48 -3.27 7.54 7.33
C VAL A 48 -2.01 7.70 8.19
N SER A 49 -1.15 8.66 7.86
CA SER A 49 0.11 8.90 8.56
C SER A 49 0.44 10.40 8.65
N ASN A 50 1.04 10.81 9.77
CA ASN A 50 1.58 12.17 9.90
C ASN A 50 2.85 12.38 9.07
N ASP A 51 3.49 11.30 8.64
CA ASP A 51 4.69 11.34 7.79
C ASP A 51 4.40 11.85 6.38
N PHE A 52 3.12 12.03 6.05
CA PHE A 52 2.63 12.60 4.79
C PHE A 52 2.33 14.10 4.88
N LYS A 53 2.47 14.69 6.06
CA LYS A 53 2.31 16.13 6.27
C LYS A 53 3.42 16.88 5.55
N ASP A 54 3.05 18.03 4.97
CA ASP A 54 3.96 18.96 4.27
C ASP A 54 4.74 18.37 3.08
N ILE A 55 4.36 17.18 2.59
CA ILE A 55 4.92 16.56 1.39
C ILE A 55 3.87 16.34 0.32
N SER A 56 4.28 16.50 -0.93
CA SER A 56 3.42 16.36 -2.11
C SER A 56 2.92 14.91 -2.28
N PRO A 57 1.80 14.70 -3.00
CA PRO A 57 1.30 13.35 -3.27
C PRO A 57 2.35 12.41 -3.83
N ILE A 58 3.16 12.88 -4.80
CA ILE A 58 4.22 12.05 -5.41
C ILE A 58 5.29 11.65 -4.39
N GLN A 59 5.67 12.53 -3.47
CA GLN A 59 6.61 12.22 -2.38
C GLN A 59 6.03 11.22 -1.40
N ARG A 60 4.72 11.28 -1.11
CA ARG A 60 4.03 10.26 -0.30
C ARG A 60 4.13 8.89 -0.95
N HIS A 61 3.84 8.81 -2.25
CA HIS A 61 4.01 7.56 -3.02
C HIS A 61 5.46 7.07 -2.98
N GLN A 62 6.43 7.93 -3.30
CA GLN A 62 7.86 7.57 -3.28
C GLN A 62 8.30 7.03 -1.91
N LYS A 63 7.82 7.63 -0.82
CA LYS A 63 8.12 7.16 0.55
C LYS A 63 7.59 5.75 0.79
N VAL A 64 6.33 5.49 0.46
CA VAL A 64 5.73 4.13 0.61
C VAL A 64 6.40 3.12 -0.33
N TYR A 65 6.69 3.50 -1.57
CA TYR A 65 7.44 2.68 -2.52
C TYR A 65 8.86 2.37 -2.06
N SER A 66 9.52 3.29 -1.34
CA SER A 66 10.86 3.06 -0.79
C SER A 66 10.82 2.05 0.36
N VAL A 67 9.81 2.15 1.23
CA VAL A 67 9.59 1.20 2.34
C VAL A 67 9.24 -0.20 1.84
N LEU A 68 8.40 -0.27 0.80
CA LEU A 68 7.97 -1.55 0.22
C LEU A 68 8.87 -2.02 -0.92
N GLY A 69 9.89 -1.26 -1.32
CA GLY A 69 10.65 -1.47 -2.56
C GLY A 69 11.33 -2.83 -2.64
N GLU A 70 11.79 -3.35 -1.50
CA GLU A 70 12.37 -4.69 -1.40
C GLU A 70 11.31 -5.79 -1.56
N PHE A 71 10.07 -5.56 -1.11
CA PHE A 71 8.93 -6.47 -1.32
C PHE A 71 8.32 -6.36 -2.72
N LEU A 72 8.40 -5.18 -3.33
CA LEU A 72 7.77 -4.89 -4.62
C LEU A 72 8.59 -5.38 -5.82
N LYS A 73 9.91 -5.56 -5.66
CA LYS A 73 10.81 -5.95 -6.75
C LYS A 73 10.47 -7.30 -7.39
N ASP A 74 9.95 -8.25 -6.60
CA ASP A 74 9.80 -9.63 -7.06
C ASP A 74 8.33 -10.07 -7.24
N GLU A 75 7.33 -9.42 -6.63
CA GLU A 75 5.98 -10.03 -6.52
C GLU A 75 4.76 -9.14 -6.87
N LEU A 76 4.92 -7.83 -7.04
CA LEU A 76 3.78 -6.90 -7.16
C LEU A 76 3.76 -6.18 -8.51
N HIS A 77 2.67 -6.34 -9.27
CA HIS A 77 2.49 -5.69 -10.58
C HIS A 77 1.75 -4.36 -10.54
N ALA A 78 0.83 -4.19 -9.59
CA ALA A 78 0.10 -2.95 -9.44
C ALA A 78 -0.27 -2.73 -7.97
N LEU A 79 0.08 -1.54 -7.47
CA LEU A 79 -0.18 -1.10 -6.12
C LEU A 79 -0.97 0.20 -6.18
N SER A 80 -2.22 0.16 -5.70
CA SER A 80 -3.05 1.35 -5.52
C SER A 80 -2.83 1.89 -4.11
N LEU A 81 -2.41 3.15 -4.00
CA LEU A 81 -2.12 3.80 -2.72
C LEU A 81 -3.06 4.98 -2.48
N GLU A 82 -3.76 4.97 -1.34
CA GLU A 82 -4.49 6.11 -0.83
C GLU A 82 -3.79 6.63 0.43
N LEU A 83 -3.10 7.78 0.32
CA LEU A 83 -2.21 8.28 1.35
C LEU A 83 -2.71 9.61 1.91
N LYS A 84 -3.17 9.60 3.16
CA LYS A 84 -3.78 10.76 3.82
C LYS A 84 -3.08 11.11 5.14
N THR A 85 -3.16 12.37 5.54
CA THR A 85 -2.81 12.82 6.89
C THR A 85 -4.01 12.66 7.84
N ILE A 86 -3.78 12.76 9.15
CA ILE A 86 -4.88 12.83 10.13
C ILE A 86 -5.80 14.02 9.83
N GLU A 87 -5.24 15.16 9.42
CA GLU A 87 -5.98 16.38 9.12
C GLU A 87 -6.91 16.15 7.92
N GLU A 88 -6.43 15.46 6.88
CA GLU A 88 -7.23 15.09 5.70
C GLU A 88 -8.30 14.01 6.00
N LEU A 89 -8.12 13.19 7.03
CA LEU A 89 -9.11 12.19 7.44
C LEU A 89 -10.30 12.82 8.18
N LYS A 90 -10.08 13.91 8.93
CA LYS A 90 -11.11 14.58 9.74
C LYS A 90 -12.14 15.38 8.94
N ILE A 91 -11.99 15.47 7.63
CA ILE A 91 -12.83 16.30 6.74
C ILE A 91 -13.99 15.49 6.10
N ILE A 92 -14.25 14.26 6.57
CA ILE A 92 -15.33 13.38 6.07
C ILE A 92 -16.35 13.12 7.16
#